data_AF-A0A6Y0H6T1-F1
#
_entry.id   AF-A0A6Y0H6T1-F1
#
_cell.length_a   1.000
_cell.length_b   1.000
_cell.length_c   1.000
_cell.angle_alpha   90.00
_cell.angle_beta   90.00
_cell.angle_gamma   90.00
#
_symmetry.space_group_name_H-M   'P 1'
#
loop_
_entity.id
_entity.type
_entity.pdbx_description
1 polymer ?
#
loop_
_entity_poly.entity_id
_entity_poly.type
_entity_poly.pdbx_seq_one_letter_code
_entity_poly.pdbx_strand_id
1 'polypeptide(L)'
;MSALTDLLLQGPSSAAELRSSLAVSQATFSRLVSAHQDVIQFGKARATRYALVRPVRGVAAFPLWQVNAQGQAAKFGVLYPCWPQGSCLVALDTGEWQWFDSLPWYLT
;
A
#
# COMPACT_ATOMS: atom_id res chain seq x y z
N MET A 1 8.00 16.74 -2.72
CA MET A 1 8.23 15.32 -2.41
C MET A 1 9.30 15.26 -1.33
N SER A 2 9.20 14.32 -0.39
CA SER A 2 10.18 14.12 0.69
C SER A 2 11.11 12.96 0.34
N ALA A 3 12.26 12.87 1.00
CA ALA A 3 13.20 11.78 0.79
C ALA A 3 12.58 10.38 1.05
N LEU A 4 11.59 10.28 1.95
CA LEU A 4 10.83 9.04 2.14
C LEU A 4 9.98 8.70 0.91
N THR A 5 9.22 9.67 0.40
CA THR A 5 8.36 9.43 -0.76
C THR A 5 9.19 9.08 -1.99
N ASP A 6 10.36 9.69 -2.16
CA ASP A 6 11.26 9.42 -3.29
C ASP A 6 11.77 7.98 -3.29
N LEU A 7 12.14 7.44 -2.12
CA LEU A 7 12.51 6.03 -1.97
C LEU A 7 11.35 5.10 -2.32
N LEU A 8 10.12 5.45 -1.89
CA LEU A 8 8.93 4.63 -2.10
C LEU A 8 8.34 4.71 -3.51
N LEU A 9 8.82 5.61 -4.38
CA LEU A 9 8.45 5.60 -5.81
C LEU A 9 8.88 4.31 -6.52
N GLN A 10 9.96 3.68 -6.02
CA GLN A 10 10.50 2.43 -6.57
C GLN A 10 9.76 1.19 -6.06
N GLY A 11 8.85 1.37 -5.10
CA GLY A 11 7.99 0.31 -4.56
C GLY A 11 8.13 0.08 -3.06
N PRO A 12 7.45 -0.97 -2.55
CA PRO A 12 7.34 -1.19 -1.13
C PRO A 12 8.70 -1.51 -0.48
N SER A 13 8.99 -0.85 0.63
CA SER A 13 10.25 -1.04 1.36
C SER A 13 9.99 -1.32 2.84
N SER A 14 10.90 -2.05 3.49
CA SER A 14 10.84 -2.27 4.94
C SER A 14 11.30 -1.03 5.72
N ALA A 15 10.89 -0.93 6.99
CA ALA A 15 11.38 0.13 7.87
C ALA A 15 12.91 0.15 7.98
N ALA A 16 13.55 -1.02 7.96
CA ALA A 16 15.01 -1.13 8.09
C ALA A 16 15.72 -0.53 6.86
N GLU A 17 15.27 -0.86 5.66
CA GLU A 17 15.82 -0.33 4.39
C GLU A 17 15.64 1.19 4.30
N LEU A 18 14.43 1.68 4.63
CA LEU A 18 14.13 3.11 4.61
C LEU A 18 14.95 3.88 5.65
N ARG A 19 15.06 3.37 6.87
CA ARG A 19 15.86 4.02 7.93
C ARG A 19 17.34 4.05 7.62
N SER A 20 17.87 2.96 7.05
CA SER A 20 19.26 2.89 6.61
C SER A 20 19.54 3.93 5.52
N SER A 21 18.67 3.99 4.50
CA SER A 21 18.80 4.93 3.38
C SER A 21 18.65 6.39 3.80
N LEU A 22 17.77 6.67 4.76
CA LEU A 22 17.54 8.01 5.31
C LEU A 22 18.54 8.40 6.42
N ALA A 23 19.35 7.46 6.91
CA ALA A 23 20.24 7.62 8.06
C ALA A 23 19.53 8.15 9.33
N VAL A 24 18.33 7.63 9.65
CA VAL A 24 17.50 8.10 10.78
C VAL A 24 17.22 7.02 11.84
N SER A 25 17.00 7.49 13.07
CA SER A 25 16.52 6.65 14.19
C SER A 25 15.10 6.12 13.93
N GLN A 26 14.71 5.07 14.67
CA GLN A 26 13.34 4.54 14.62
C GLN A 26 12.29 5.60 15.01
N ALA A 27 12.56 6.40 16.05
CA ALA A 27 11.63 7.42 16.52
C ALA A 27 11.43 8.53 15.47
N THR A 28 12.51 8.93 14.79
CA THR A 28 12.45 9.90 13.68
C THR A 28 11.67 9.32 12.50
N PHE A 29 11.96 8.08 12.11
CA PHE A 29 11.25 7.41 11.02
C PHE A 29 9.75 7.28 11.30
N SER A 30 9.36 6.88 12.50
CA SER A 30 7.95 6.76 12.88
C SER A 30 7.22 8.08 12.76
N ARG A 31 7.81 9.20 13.22
CA ARG A 31 7.23 10.54 13.06
C ARG A 31 7.12 10.94 11.60
N LEU A 32 8.13 10.62 10.81
CA LEU A 32 8.19 10.94 9.39
C LEU A 32 7.07 10.20 8.65
N VAL A 33 6.91 8.89 8.84
CA VAL A 33 5.82 8.11 8.24
C VAL A 33 4.46 8.64 8.67
N SER A 34 4.24 8.90 9.97
CA SER A 34 2.95 9.41 10.46
C SER A 34 2.58 10.79 9.90
N ALA A 35 3.55 11.58 9.40
CA ALA A 35 3.30 12.87 8.76
C ALA A 35 2.85 12.72 7.28
N HIS A 36 2.98 11.52 6.70
CA HIS A 36 2.66 11.23 5.30
C HIS A 36 1.40 10.36 5.20
N GLN A 37 0.26 11.00 4.89
CA GLN A 37 -1.04 10.31 4.73
C GLN A 37 -1.09 9.38 3.51
N ASP A 38 -0.21 9.63 2.55
CA ASP A 38 -0.05 8.87 1.31
C ASP A 38 0.85 7.63 1.47
N VAL A 39 1.43 7.40 2.66
CA VAL A 39 2.25 6.22 2.93
C VAL A 39 1.43 5.20 3.71
N ILE A 40 1.20 4.03 3.10
CA ILE A 40 0.50 2.91 3.74
C ILE A 40 1.50 1.91 4.31
N GLN A 41 1.34 1.58 5.58
CA GLN A 41 1.99 0.45 6.23
C GLN A 41 1.13 -0.81 6.07
N PHE A 42 1.72 -1.91 5.60
CA PHE A 42 1.03 -3.20 5.46
C PHE A 42 1.95 -4.38 5.78
N GLY A 43 1.36 -5.57 5.94
CA GLY A 43 2.06 -6.76 6.42
C GLY A 43 2.15 -6.84 7.95
N LYS A 44 2.70 -7.93 8.47
CA LYS A 44 2.78 -8.21 9.92
C LYS A 44 4.21 -8.54 10.35
N ALA A 45 4.59 -8.10 11.55
CA ALA A 45 5.89 -8.36 12.16
C ALA A 45 7.06 -8.08 11.18
N ARG A 46 7.92 -9.08 10.90
CA ARG A 46 9.05 -8.97 9.96
C ARG A 46 8.66 -8.71 8.50
N ALA A 47 7.41 -9.00 8.13
CA ALA A 47 6.88 -8.76 6.79
C ALA A 47 6.27 -7.36 6.62
N THR A 48 6.38 -6.48 7.63
CA THR A 48 5.92 -5.10 7.53
C THR A 48 6.65 -4.37 6.39
N ARG A 49 5.89 -3.70 5.53
CA ARG A 49 6.35 -2.89 4.41
C ARG A 49 5.58 -1.57 4.38
N TYR A 50 6.16 -0.58 3.73
CA TYR A 50 5.58 0.74 3.50
C TYR A 50 5.51 0.94 1.99
N ALA A 51 4.38 1.40 1.48
CA ALA A 51 4.19 1.76 0.07
C ALA A 51 3.64 3.17 -0.06
N LEU A 52 3.94 3.83 -1.18
CA LEU A 52 3.41 5.14 -1.51
C LEU A 52 2.15 4.99 -2.36
N VAL A 53 1.04 5.56 -1.90
CA VAL A 53 -0.23 5.61 -2.62
C VAL A 53 -0.12 6.57 -3.80
N ARG A 54 -0.72 6.16 -4.91
CA ARG A 54 -0.81 6.93 -6.14
C ARG A 54 -2.28 7.18 -6.46
N PRO A 55 -2.84 8.34 -6.14
CA PRO A 55 -4.22 8.66 -6.52
C PRO A 55 -4.41 8.57 -8.04
N VAL A 56 -5.45 7.86 -8.48
CA VAL A 56 -5.86 7.79 -9.89
C VAL A 56 -7.03 8.73 -10.07
N ARG A 57 -6.85 9.80 -10.84
CA ARG A 57 -7.88 10.86 -11.04
C ARG A 57 -8.42 11.40 -9.71
N GLY A 58 -7.54 11.58 -8.72
CA GLY A 58 -7.89 12.06 -7.38
C GLY A 58 -8.44 10.99 -6.42
N VAL A 59 -8.62 9.74 -6.86
CA VAL A 59 -9.13 8.64 -6.03
C VAL A 59 -7.98 7.77 -5.53
N ALA A 60 -7.84 7.66 -4.21
CA ALA A 60 -6.75 6.94 -3.54
C ALA A 60 -7.14 5.51 -3.10
N ALA A 61 -8.43 5.19 -3.08
CA ALA A 61 -8.94 3.91 -2.60
C ALA A 61 -10.20 3.51 -3.38
N PHE A 62 -10.26 2.25 -3.80
CA PHE A 62 -11.37 1.67 -4.54
C PHE A 62 -11.95 0.49 -3.75
N PRO A 63 -13.20 0.56 -3.27
CA PRO A 63 -13.83 -0.58 -2.61
C PRO A 63 -14.02 -1.70 -3.63
N LEU A 64 -13.60 -2.92 -3.26
CA LEU A 64 -13.80 -4.12 -4.04
C LEU A 64 -14.97 -4.92 -3.46
N TRP A 65 -15.85 -5.35 -4.36
CA TRP A 65 -17.00 -6.20 -4.05
C TRP A 65 -16.90 -7.48 -4.86
N GLN A 66 -17.14 -8.61 -4.20
CA GLN A 66 -17.19 -9.91 -4.85
C GLN A 66 -18.65 -10.33 -4.96
N VAL A 67 -19.06 -10.73 -6.15
CA VAL A 67 -20.39 -11.30 -6.40
C VAL A 67 -20.26 -12.82 -6.29
N ASN A 68 -21.04 -13.42 -5.40
CA ASN A 68 -21.07 -14.88 -5.25
C ASN A 68 -21.88 -15.56 -6.38
N ALA A 69 -21.87 -16.89 -6.42
CA ALA A 69 -22.59 -17.66 -7.44
C ALA A 69 -24.11 -17.44 -7.43
N GLN A 70 -24.67 -16.93 -6.32
CA GLN A 70 -26.08 -16.58 -6.15
C GLN A 70 -26.38 -15.12 -6.56
N GLY A 71 -25.39 -14.38 -7.08
CA GLY A 71 -25.55 -12.99 -7.49
C GLY A 71 -25.52 -11.97 -6.35
N GLN A 72 -25.14 -12.37 -5.13
CA GLN A 72 -25.09 -11.48 -3.98
C GLN A 72 -23.70 -10.84 -3.87
N ALA A 73 -23.68 -9.51 -3.75
CA ALA A 73 -22.45 -8.76 -3.52
C ALA A 73 -22.06 -8.79 -2.03
N ALA A 74 -20.83 -9.18 -1.76
CA ALA A 74 -20.20 -9.08 -0.45
C ALA A 74 -18.93 -8.23 -0.56
N LYS A 75 -18.58 -7.55 0.53
CA LYS A 75 -17.35 -6.76 0.58
C LYS A 75 -16.15 -7.69 0.47
N PHE A 76 -15.28 -7.44 -0.50
CA PHE A 76 -14.06 -8.23 -0.72
C PHE A 76 -12.84 -7.55 -0.08
N GLY A 77 -12.76 -6.23 -0.21
CA GLY A 77 -11.63 -5.47 0.29
C GLY A 77 -11.60 -4.03 -0.22
N VAL A 78 -10.42 -3.43 -0.16
CA VAL A 78 -10.13 -2.09 -0.70
C VAL A 78 -8.82 -2.15 -1.46
N LEU A 79 -8.83 -1.67 -2.70
CA LEU A 79 -7.65 -1.52 -3.54
C LEU A 79 -7.11 -0.10 -3.42
N TYR A 80 -5.83 0.01 -3.11
CA TYR A 80 -5.05 1.24 -3.11
C TYR A 80 -4.09 1.19 -4.29
N PRO A 81 -4.21 2.08 -5.29
CA PRO A 81 -3.19 2.18 -6.32
C PRO A 81 -1.92 2.74 -5.69
N CYS A 82 -0.77 2.19 -6.05
CA CYS A 82 0.50 2.52 -5.44
C CYS A 82 1.55 2.86 -6.52
N TRP A 83 2.70 3.35 -6.06
CA TRP A 83 3.93 3.35 -6.85
C TRP A 83 4.71 2.03 -6.66
N PRO A 84 5.40 1.50 -7.69
CA PRO A 84 5.55 2.07 -9.04
C PRO A 84 4.24 2.07 -9.82
N GLN A 85 4.17 2.88 -10.88
CA GLN A 85 2.94 2.99 -11.67
C GLN A 85 2.54 1.63 -12.24
N GLY A 86 1.28 1.24 -12.01
CA GLY A 86 0.73 -0.05 -12.42
C GLY A 86 0.52 -1.00 -11.25
N SER A 87 1.26 -0.79 -10.16
CA SER A 87 1.15 -1.60 -8.94
C SER A 87 0.00 -1.16 -8.05
N CYS A 88 -0.49 -2.08 -7.23
CA CYS A 88 -1.52 -1.80 -6.25
C CYS A 88 -1.41 -2.71 -5.02
N LEU A 89 -2.02 -2.24 -3.94
CA LEU A 89 -2.13 -2.95 -2.68
C LEU A 89 -3.61 -3.21 -2.40
N VAL A 90 -3.98 -4.46 -2.15
CA VAL A 90 -5.35 -4.84 -1.80
C VAL A 90 -5.40 -5.23 -0.33
N ALA A 91 -6.21 -4.49 0.44
CA ALA A 91 -6.58 -4.84 1.81
C ALA A 91 -7.85 -5.68 1.77
N LEU A 92 -7.75 -6.97 2.05
CA LEU A 92 -8.90 -7.86 2.10
C LEU A 92 -9.71 -7.62 3.38
N ASP A 93 -11.02 -7.87 3.31
CA ASP A 93 -11.91 -7.74 4.49
C ASP A 93 -11.54 -8.73 5.60
N THR A 94 -10.81 -9.80 5.27
CA THR A 94 -10.20 -10.76 6.22
C THR A 94 -9.07 -10.15 7.06
N GLY A 95 -8.59 -8.95 6.71
CA GLY A 95 -7.45 -8.29 7.35
C GLY A 95 -6.09 -8.69 6.75
N GLU A 96 -6.10 -9.46 5.67
CA GLU A 96 -4.90 -9.76 4.88
C GLU A 96 -4.61 -8.67 3.85
N TRP A 97 -3.34 -8.59 3.45
CA TRP A 97 -2.86 -7.61 2.49
C TRP A 97 -2.15 -8.32 1.34
N GLN A 98 -2.44 -7.88 0.12
CA GLN A 98 -1.87 -8.46 -1.10
C GLN A 98 -1.27 -7.35 -1.95
N TRP A 99 0.05 -7.44 -2.18
CA TRP A 99 0.73 -6.56 -3.13
C TRP A 99 0.68 -7.17 -4.52
N PHE A 100 0.42 -6.34 -5.53
CA PHE A 100 0.46 -6.71 -6.94
C PHE A 100 1.30 -5.69 -7.70
N ASP A 101 2.23 -6.19 -8.52
CA ASP A 101 3.02 -5.33 -9.41
C ASP A 101 2.19 -4.79 -10.60
N SER A 102 1.02 -5.37 -10.84
CA SER A 102 0.02 -4.96 -11.82
C SER A 102 -1.39 -4.95 -11.22
N LEU A 103 -2.42 -4.75 -12.05
CA LEU A 103 -3.79 -5.03 -11.60
C LEU A 103 -3.93 -6.51 -11.19
N PRO A 104 -4.71 -6.83 -10.13
CA PRO A 104 -4.98 -8.19 -9.74
C PRO A 104 -5.69 -8.97 -10.84
N TRP A 105 -5.39 -10.26 -10.98
CA TRP A 105 -5.95 -11.14 -12.01
C TRP A 105 -7.50 -11.22 -12.01
N TYR A 106 -8.14 -10.94 -10.88
CA TYR A 106 -9.60 -10.92 -10.75
C TYR A 106 -10.22 -9.58 -11.15
N LEU A 107 -9.43 -8.61 -11.63
CA LEU A 107 -9.86 -7.30 -12.16
C LEU A 107 -9.41 -7.07 -13.61
N THR A 108 -8.78 -8.06 -14.25
CA THR A 108 -8.30 -8.02 -15.64
C THR A 108 -9.26 -8.67 -16.61
#